data_AF-A0A1I2LMZ2-F1
#
_entry.id   AF-A0A1I2LMZ2-F1
#
_cell.length_a   1.000
_cell.length_b   1.000
_cell.length_c   1.000
_cell.angle_alpha   90.00
_cell.angle_beta   90.00
_cell.angle_gamma   90.00
#
_symmetry.space_group_name_H-M   'P 1'
#
loop_
_entity.id
_entity.type
_entity.pdbx_description
1 polymer ?
#
loop_
_entity_poly.entity_id
_entity_poly.type
_entity_poly.pdbx_seq_one_letter_code
_entity_poly.pdbx_strand_id
1 'polypeptide(L)'
;MRRSLIPCSIVRATPFFESVDDMSRSETHGEGVHVAPVQMRPVSTDDVAAALAHVAVGVPLFAVLEVAGPEEYHHDELTAKLLAAGEHA
;
A
#
# COMPACT_ATOMS: atom_id res chain seq x y z
N MET A 1 -8.15 5.89 -17.80
CA MET A 1 -9.40 5.16 -17.40
C MET A 1 -10.58 6.05 -17.09
N ARG A 2 -10.50 7.07 -16.22
CA ARG A 2 -11.67 7.91 -15.84
C ARG A 2 -12.42 8.64 -16.98
N ARG A 3 -11.84 8.75 -18.18
CA ARG A 3 -12.50 9.31 -19.38
C ARG A 3 -12.95 8.25 -20.39
N SER A 4 -12.94 6.98 -19.99
CA SER A 4 -13.42 5.87 -20.83
C SER A 4 -14.94 5.89 -20.90
N LEU A 5 -15.50 5.48 -22.05
CA LEU A 5 -16.93 5.23 -22.23
C LEU A 5 -17.37 3.88 -21.64
N ILE A 6 -16.43 3.04 -21.22
CA ILE A 6 -16.71 1.74 -20.61
C ILE A 6 -16.95 1.94 -19.12
N PRO A 7 -18.12 1.52 -18.58
CA PRO A 7 -18.39 1.49 -17.16
C PRO A 7 -17.27 0.80 -16.39
N CYS A 8 -16.72 1.46 -15.38
CA CYS A 8 -15.65 0.89 -14.57
C CYS A 8 -15.76 1.30 -13.11
N SER A 9 -15.19 0.44 -12.26
CA SER A 9 -14.83 0.76 -10.89
C SER A 9 -13.31 0.86 -10.83
N ILE A 10 -12.79 1.78 -10.03
CA ILE A 10 -11.36 1.88 -9.76
C ILE A 10 -11.17 1.63 -8.27
N VAL A 11 -10.35 0.64 -7.93
CA VAL A 11 -9.91 0.41 -6.55
C VAL A 11 -8.52 0.99 -6.42
N ARG A 12 -8.34 1.96 -5.52
CA ARG A 12 -7.05 2.60 -5.24
C ARG A 12 -6.63 2.28 -3.81
N ALA A 13 -5.51 1.59 -3.67
CA ALA A 13 -4.92 1.23 -2.40
C ALA A 13 -3.84 2.24 -1.98
N THR A 14 -3.62 2.37 -0.67
CA THR A 14 -2.35 2.85 -0.12
C THR A 14 -1.23 1.83 -0.39
N PRO A 15 0.06 2.16 -0.19
CA PRO A 15 1.15 1.19 -0.35
C PRO A 15 0.91 -0.07 0.48
N PHE A 16 1.33 -1.23 -0.03
CA PHE A 16 1.15 -2.49 0.69
C PHE A 16 2.18 -2.66 1.80
N PHE A 17 1.77 -3.22 2.94
CA PHE A 17 2.70 -3.58 4.01
C PHE A 17 3.84 -4.48 3.50
N GLU A 18 3.47 -5.46 2.68
CA GLU A 18 4.36 -6.45 2.09
C GLU A 18 5.32 -5.82 1.07
N SER A 19 5.00 -4.65 0.54
CA SER A 19 5.88 -3.88 -0.35
C SER A 19 6.82 -2.92 0.40
N VAL A 20 6.57 -2.62 1.68
CA VAL A 20 7.45 -1.70 2.45
C VAL A 20 8.84 -2.30 2.67
N ASP A 21 8.94 -3.62 2.85
CA ASP A 21 10.24 -4.31 2.94
C ASP A 21 11.06 -4.15 1.66
N ASP A 22 10.47 -4.46 0.50
CA ASP A 22 11.13 -4.33 -0.80
C ASP A 22 11.51 -2.87 -1.12
N MET A 23 10.63 -1.91 -0.80
CA MET A 23 10.93 -0.48 -0.91
C MET A 23 12.12 -0.08 -0.03
N SER A 24 12.17 -0.53 1.23
CA SER A 24 13.25 -0.19 2.16
C SER A 24 14.63 -0.61 1.64
N ARG A 25 14.71 -1.78 0.99
CA ARG A 25 15.95 -2.25 0.35
C ARG A 25 16.30 -1.41 -0.88
N SER A 26 15.31 -1.00 -1.66
CA SER A 26 15.51 -0.15 -2.84
C SER A 26 15.91 1.30 -2.53
N GLU A 27 15.59 1.79 -1.33
CA GLU A 27 15.95 3.14 -0.85
C GLU A 27 17.29 3.19 -0.09
N THR A 28 18.07 2.11 -0.14
CA THR A 28 19.43 2.07 0.41
C THR A 28 20.35 2.97 -0.42
N HIS A 29 20.79 4.07 0.18
CA HIS A 29 21.77 4.99 -0.39
C HIS A 29 23.05 4.98 0.46
N GLY A 30 24.11 4.37 -0.06
CA GLY A 30 25.35 4.19 0.71
C GLY A 30 25.14 3.23 1.87
N GLU A 31 25.37 3.70 3.11
CA GLU A 31 25.26 2.89 4.34
C GLU A 31 23.89 3.00 5.03
N GLY A 32 22.90 3.69 4.45
CA GLY A 32 21.62 3.93 5.12
C GLY A 32 20.39 3.97 4.21
N VAL A 33 19.21 3.89 4.82
CA VAL A 33 17.91 4.01 4.17
C VAL A 33 17.33 5.40 4.46
N HIS A 34 16.91 6.12 3.41
CA HIS A 34 16.31 7.44 3.53
C HIS A 34 14.81 7.37 3.25
N VAL A 35 14.00 7.70 4.25
CA VAL A 35 12.53 7.73 4.14
C VAL A 35 11.97 9.07 4.60
N ALA A 36 10.89 9.51 3.96
CA ALA A 36 10.21 10.74 4.34
C ALA A 36 9.49 10.55 5.71
N PRO A 37 9.58 11.52 6.64
CA PRO A 37 8.93 11.44 7.95
C PRO A 37 7.43 11.78 7.84
N VAL A 38 6.67 10.91 7.19
CA VAL A 38 5.25 11.09 6.91
C VAL A 38 4.41 9.97 7.54
N GLN A 39 3.17 10.29 7.85
CA GLN A 39 2.18 9.30 8.26
C GLN A 39 1.68 8.51 7.05
N MET A 40 1.50 7.21 7.22
CA MET A 40 0.95 6.32 6.21
C MET A 40 0.04 5.25 6.81
N ARG A 41 -0.88 4.74 6.01
CA ARG A 41 -1.81 3.66 6.38
C ARG A 41 -1.65 2.49 5.40
N PRO A 42 -0.54 1.76 5.45
CA PRO A 42 -0.29 0.68 4.52
C PRO A 42 -1.37 -0.37 4.65
N VAL A 43 -1.81 -0.95 3.54
CA VAL A 43 -2.89 -1.94 3.51
C VAL A 43 -2.33 -3.33 3.20
N SER A 44 -2.94 -4.39 3.73
CA SER A 44 -2.54 -5.75 3.34
C SER A 44 -2.99 -6.06 1.92
N THR A 45 -2.28 -6.95 1.23
CA THR A 45 -2.69 -7.37 -0.11
C THR A 45 -4.03 -8.13 -0.07
N ASP A 46 -4.28 -8.90 0.99
CA ASP A 46 -5.53 -9.66 1.19
C ASP A 46 -6.76 -8.75 1.31
N ASP A 47 -6.66 -7.64 2.06
CA ASP A 47 -7.77 -6.68 2.20
C ASP A 47 -8.10 -6.00 0.87
N VAL A 48 -7.08 -5.68 0.08
CA VAL A 48 -7.28 -5.12 -1.26
C VAL A 48 -7.89 -6.14 -2.20
N ALA A 49 -7.45 -7.39 -2.15
CA ALA A 49 -8.03 -8.47 -2.93
C ALA A 49 -9.50 -8.71 -2.58
N ALA A 50 -9.85 -8.69 -1.29
CA ALA A 50 -11.23 -8.82 -0.82
C ALA A 50 -12.11 -7.66 -1.31
N ALA A 51 -11.63 -6.41 -1.18
CA ALA A 51 -12.35 -5.24 -1.68
C ALA A 51 -12.53 -5.28 -3.20
N LEU A 52 -11.48 -5.68 -3.94
CA LEU A 52 -11.53 -5.81 -5.39
C LEU A 52 -12.52 -6.88 -5.83
N ALA A 53 -12.51 -8.05 -5.20
CA ALA A 53 -13.43 -9.15 -5.50
C ALA A 53 -14.88 -8.72 -5.29
N HIS A 54 -15.18 -8.02 -4.19
CA HIS A 54 -16.52 -7.49 -3.91
C HIS A 54 -16.97 -6.49 -4.97
N VAL A 55 -16.10 -5.55 -5.36
CA VAL A 55 -16.40 -4.55 -6.39
C VAL A 55 -16.57 -5.18 -7.78
N ALA A 56 -15.79 -6.21 -8.09
CA ALA A 56 -15.78 -6.84 -9.41
C ALA A 56 -17.08 -7.60 -9.73
N VAL A 57 -17.75 -8.17 -8.72
CA VAL A 57 -19.02 -8.90 -8.89
C VAL A 57 -20.25 -8.00 -8.82
N GLY A 58 -20.06 -6.71 -8.48
CA GLY A 58 -21.13 -5.73 -8.36
C GLY A 58 -21.38 -4.93 -9.64
N VAL A 59 -22.34 -3.99 -9.55
CA VAL A 59 -22.51 -2.96 -10.57
C VAL A 59 -21.30 -2.01 -10.52
N PRO A 60 -20.75 -1.56 -11.67
CA PRO A 60 -19.67 -0.59 -11.67
C PRO A 60 -20.00 0.63 -10.81
N LEU A 61 -19.05 1.03 -9.96
CA LEU A 61 -19.24 2.14 -9.03
C LEU A 61 -19.25 3.50 -9.74
N PHE A 62 -18.72 3.56 -10.97
CA PHE A 62 -18.45 4.82 -11.69
C PHE A 62 -17.63 5.81 -10.86
N ALA A 63 -16.84 5.28 -9.92
CA ALA A 63 -16.13 6.02 -8.90
C ALA A 63 -14.83 5.31 -8.53
N VAL A 64 -14.08 5.95 -7.64
CA VAL A 64 -12.90 5.36 -7.03
C VAL A 64 -13.22 4.95 -5.61
N LEU A 65 -12.95 3.69 -5.30
CA LEU A 65 -12.93 3.17 -3.95
C LEU A 65 -11.51 3.30 -3.40
N GLU A 66 -11.33 4.07 -2.33
CA GLU A 66 -10.08 4.10 -1.58
C GLU A 66 -10.04 2.93 -0.61
N VAL A 67 -8.89 2.23 -0.58
CA VAL A 67 -8.63 1.17 0.40
C VAL A 67 -7.34 1.51 1.13
N ALA A 68 -7.43 1.60 2.45
CA ALA A 68 -6.30 1.92 3.32
C ALA A 68 -6.24 0.91 4.45
N GLY A 69 -5.05 0.74 5.02
CA GLY A 69 -4.86 -0.10 6.20
C GLY A 69 -5.68 0.37 7.38
N PRO A 70 -5.99 -0.51 8.33
CA PRO A 70 -6.71 -0.14 9.54
C PRO A 70 -5.89 0.85 10.37
N GLU A 71 -4.59 0.58 10.56
CA GLU A 71 -3.71 1.37 11.41
C GLU A 71 -2.90 2.43 10.64
N GLU A 72 -2.45 3.44 11.38
CA GLU A 72 -1.57 4.51 10.91
C GLU A 72 -0.17 4.36 11.52
N TYR A 73 0.84 4.58 10.69
CA TYR A 73 2.25 4.43 11.05
C TYR A 73 3.04 5.65 10.60
N HIS A 74 4.09 5.95 11.35
CA HIS A 74 5.19 6.77 10.87
C HIS A 74 6.06 5.92 9.93
N HIS A 75 6.29 6.42 8.70
CA HIS A 75 7.02 5.68 7.67
C HIS A 75 8.45 5.33 8.10
N ASP A 76 9.12 6.24 8.81
CA ASP A 76 10.44 6.05 9.40
C ASP A 76 10.45 4.96 10.48
N GLU A 77 9.48 4.97 11.40
CA GLU A 77 9.37 3.94 12.43
C GLU A 77 9.07 2.56 11.86
N LEU A 78 8.15 2.48 10.87
CA LEU A 78 7.79 1.22 10.23
C LEU A 78 8.98 0.64 9.46
N THR A 79 9.71 1.48 8.73
CA THR A 79 10.92 1.08 7.99
C THR A 79 12.00 0.57 8.93
N ALA A 80 12.28 1.29 10.02
CA ALA A 80 13.26 0.86 11.00
C ALA A 80 12.91 -0.51 11.64
N LYS A 81 11.63 -0.75 11.95
CA LYS A 81 11.16 -2.02 12.49
C LYS A 81 11.34 -3.18 11.50
N LEU A 82 11.06 -2.96 10.21
CA LEU A 82 11.21 -3.99 9.18
C LEU A 82 12.69 -4.34 8.96
N LEU A 83 13.57 -3.34 8.87
CA LEU A 83 15.02 -3.56 8.75
C LEU A 83 15.56 -4.37 9.93
N ALA A 84 15.19 -4.00 11.17
CA ALA A 84 15.61 -4.73 12.37
C ALA A 84 15.10 -6.19 12.42
N ALA A 85 13.94 -6.48 11.81
CA ALA A 85 13.41 -7.83 11.72
C ALA A 85 14.13 -8.68 10.66
N GLY A 86 14.60 -8.07 9.57
CA GLY A 86 15.33 -8.73 8.47
C GLY A 86 16.79 -9.06 8.80
N GLU A 87 17.42 -8.36 9.76
CA GLU A 87 18.80 -8.63 10.20
C GLU A 87 18.97 -9.94 11.02
N HIS A 88 17.88 -10.67 11.27
CA HIS A 88 17.87 -11.92 12.05
C HIS A 88 17.42 -13.16 11.27
N ALA A 89 17.37 -13.11 9.93
CA ALA A 89 17.01 -14.24 9.05
C ALA A 89 18.20 -14.82 8.29
#